data_AF-W4V6Q7-F1
#
_entry.id   AF-W4V6Q7-F1
#
_cell.length_a   1.000
_cell.length_b   1.000
_cell.length_c   1.000
_cell.angle_alpha   90.00
_cell.angle_beta   90.00
_cell.angle_gamma   90.00
#
_symmetry.space_group_name_H-M   'P 1'
#
loop_
_entity.id
_entity.type
_entity.pdbx_description
1 polymer ?
#
loop_
_entity_poly.entity_id
_entity_poly.type
_entity_poly.pdbx_seq_one_letter_code
_entity_poly.pdbx_strand_id
1 'polypeptide(L)' 'MMYIKAIINGKNTFLLIPDMSLARNNDVLMIFNAKYMEVFSEEGNISLSQDDVYKMLTYSIRFNFNQIKFVYP' A
#
# COMPACT_ATOMS: atom_id res chain seq x y z
N MET A 1 -8.81 -4.17 -0.84
CA MET A 1 -7.36 -4.47 -0.66
C MET A 1 -7.09 -5.83 -1.29
N MET A 2 -6.13 -5.93 -2.22
CA MET A 2 -5.87 -7.19 -2.92
C MET A 2 -4.92 -8.05 -2.07
N TYR A 3 -5.41 -9.21 -1.64
CA TYR A 3 -4.59 -10.21 -0.96
C TYR A 3 -4.56 -11.44 -1.81
N ILE A 4 -3.37 -11.99 -2.02
CA ILE A 4 -3.23 -13.31 -2.62
C ILE A 4 -3.09 -14.30 -1.47
N LYS A 5 -3.98 -15.29 -1.44
CA LYS A 5 -3.83 -16.44 -0.56
C LYS A 5 -2.63 -17.25 -1.06
N ALA A 6 -1.62 -17.38 -0.23
CA ALA A 6 -0.42 -18.17 -0.51
C ALA A 6 -0.21 -19.22 0.57
N ILE A 7 0.59 -20.25 0.27
CA ILE A 7 1.05 -21.22 1.25
C ILE A 7 2.56 -21.01 1.42
N ILE A 8 2.98 -20.55 2.60
CA ILE A 8 4.40 -20.41 2.95
C ILE A 8 4.66 -21.35 4.13
N ASN A 9 5.64 -22.24 3.99
CA ASN A 9 5.99 -23.25 5.00
C ASN A 9 4.78 -24.08 5.47
N GLY A 10 3.90 -24.46 4.54
CA GLY A 10 2.69 -25.26 4.83
C GLY A 10 1.56 -24.50 5.52
N LYS A 11 1.69 -23.18 5.75
CA LYS A 11 0.64 -22.35 6.34
C LYS A 11 0.01 -21.42 5.32
N ASN A 12 -1.32 -21.32 5.37
CA ASN A 12 -2.03 -20.28 4.64
C ASN A 12 -1.59 -18.91 5.15
N THR A 13 -1.16 -18.06 4.23
CA THR A 13 -0.76 -16.68 4.52
C THR A 13 -1.38 -15.75 3.49
N PHE A 14 -1.55 -14.49 3.89
CA PHE A 14 -1.94 -13.43 2.99
C PHE A 14 -0.68 -12.68 2.56
N LEU A 15 -0.39 -12.71 1.25
CA LEU A 15 0.66 -11.86 0.70
C LEU A 15 0.11 -10.44 0.55
N LEU A 16 0.74 -9.52 1.28
CA LEU A 16 0.62 -8.09 1.01
C LEU A 16 1.57 -7.73 -0.11
N ILE A 17 1.00 -7.34 -1.25
CA ILE A 17 1.74 -6.95 -2.44
C ILE A 17 1.38 -5.48 -2.73
N PRO A 18 2.35 -4.55 -2.68
CA PRO A 18 2.11 -3.17 -3.09
C PRO A 18 1.87 -3.09 -4.60
N ASP A 19 1.14 -2.06 -5.05
CA ASP A 19 0.89 -1.86 -6.49
C ASP A 19 2.21 -1.62 -7.25
N MET A 20 3.12 -0.86 -6.65
CA MET A 20 4.48 -0.66 -7.13
C MET A 20 5.43 -0.37 -5.97
N SER A 21 6.69 -0.75 -6.11
CA SER A 21 7.75 -0.39 -5.17
C SER A 21 9.03 0.01 -5.89
N LEU A 22 9.77 0.95 -5.30
CA LEU A 22 11.14 1.28 -5.68
C LEU A 22 12.07 0.54 -4.72
N ALA A 23 12.98 -0.27 -5.25
CA ALA A 23 13.96 -1.01 -4.46
C ALA A 23 15.39 -0.76 -4.97
N ARG A 24 16.36 -0.81 -4.07
CA ARG A 24 17.80 -0.73 -4.37
C ARG A 24 18.54 -1.69 -3.46
N ASN A 25 19.42 -2.52 -4.02
CA ASN A 25 20.25 -3.47 -3.24
C ASN A 25 19.43 -4.36 -2.28
N ASN A 26 18.26 -4.83 -2.73
CA ASN A 26 17.27 -5.59 -1.96
C ASN A 26 16.53 -4.83 -0.86
N ASP A 27 16.80 -3.55 -0.65
CA ASP A 27 16.05 -2.70 0.27
C ASP A 27 14.91 -1.99 -0.46
N VAL A 28 13.71 -2.05 0.11
CA VAL A 28 12.55 -1.28 -0.37
C VAL A 28 12.72 0.17 0.08
N LEU A 29 12.84 1.08 -0.89
CA LEU A 29 13.04 2.52 -0.69
C LEU A 29 11.76 3.34 -0.83
N MET A 30 10.74 2.82 -1.50
CA MET A 30 9.44 3.49 -1.60
C MET A 30 8.37 2.49 -1.98
N ILE A 31 7.16 2.72 -1.46
CA ILE A 31 5.96 2.01 -1.90
C ILE A 31 5.01 3.04 -2.48
N PHE A 32 4.52 2.76 -3.69
CA PHE A 32 3.48 3.53 -4.34
C PHE A 32 2.20 2.70 -4.34
N ASN A 33 1.15 3.25 -3.73
CA ASN A 33 -0.19 2.69 -3.84
C ASN A 33 -0.98 3.60 -4.77
N ALA A 34 -1.27 3.11 -5.97
CA ALA A 34 -1.92 3.86 -7.03
C ALA A 34 -3.43 3.57 -7.01
N LYS A 35 -4.25 4.61 -7.12
CA LYS A 35 -5.71 4.46 -7.11
C LYS A 35 -6.35 5.42 -8.08
N TYR A 36 -7.27 4.91 -8.90
CA TYR A 36 -8.08 5.73 -9.77
C TYR A 36 -9.32 6.18 -9.01
N MET A 37 -9.32 7.43 -8.52
CA MET A 37 -10.46 8.06 -7.85
C MET A 37 -10.32 9.57 -7.80
N GLU A 38 -11.43 10.28 -7.65
CA GLU A 38 -11.40 11.69 -7.26
C GLU A 38 -10.87 11.80 -5.82
N VAL A 39 -9.74 12.48 -5.70
CA VAL A 39 -9.01 12.63 -4.43
C VAL A 39 -9.57 13.78 -3.60
N PHE A 40 -10.20 14.75 -4.26
CA PHE A 40 -10.69 15.96 -3.63
C PHE A 40 -12.21 15.89 -3.51
N SER A 41 -12.74 16.25 -2.35
CA SER A 41 -14.16 16.53 -2.20
C SER A 41 -14.54 17.77 -3.01
N GLU A 42 -15.85 18.02 -3.17
CA GLU A 42 -16.36 19.26 -3.78
C GLU A 42 -15.83 20.54 -3.08
N GLU A 43 -15.42 20.42 -1.81
CA GLU A 43 -14.86 21.50 -0.99
C GLU A 43 -13.32 21.61 -1.10
N GLY A 44 -12.68 20.75 -1.89
CA GLY A 44 -11.21 20.72 -2.08
C GLY A 44 -10.44 19.97 -0.99
N ASN A 45 -11.13 19.26 -0.09
CA ASN A 45 -10.48 18.45 0.96
C ASN A 45 -10.01 17.11 0.39
N ILE A 46 -8.83 16.64 0.80
CA ILE A 46 -8.36 15.29 0.44
C ILE A 46 -9.28 14.25 1.09
N SER A 47 -9.93 13.45 0.27
CA SER A 47 -10.75 12.31 0.66
C SER A 47 -9.87 11.06 0.75
N LEU A 48 -9.37 10.77 1.95
CA LEU A 48 -8.72 9.49 2.26
C LEU A 48 -9.74 8.54 2.88
N SER A 49 -9.86 7.34 2.31
CA SER A 49 -10.70 6.31 2.93
C SER A 49 -9.98 5.65 4.11
N GLN A 50 -10.75 5.11 5.06
CA GLN A 50 -10.20 4.36 6.19
C GLN A 50 -9.37 3.14 5.72
N ASP A 51 -9.79 2.51 4.63
CA ASP A 51 -9.06 1.41 3.99
C ASP A 51 -7.67 1.83 3.49
N ASP A 52 -7.54 3.07 2.98
CA ASP A 52 -6.26 3.61 2.53
C ASP A 52 -5.31 3.80 3.72
N VAL A 53 -5.82 4.28 4.86
CA VAL A 53 -5.03 4.41 6.11
C VAL A 53 -4.59 3.03 6.63
N TYR A 54 -5.48 2.05 6.66
CA TYR A 54 -5.13 0.69 7.09
C TYR A 54 -4.12 0.02 6.18
N LYS A 55 -4.21 0.23 4.87
CA LYS A 55 -3.19 -0.22 3.91
C LYS A 55 -1.83 0.38 4.24
N MET A 56 -1.74 1.69 4.47
CA MET A 56 -0.48 2.35 4.79
C MET A 56 0.15 1.79 6.06
N LEU A 57 -0.63 1.66 7.14
CA LEU A 57 -0.14 1.11 8.40
C LEU A 57 0.34 -0.34 8.24
N THR A 58 -0.39 -1.14 7.45
CA THR A 58 -0.01 -2.53 7.23
C THR A 58 1.31 -2.63 6.46
N TYR A 59 1.49 -1.82 5.42
CA TYR A 59 2.75 -1.77 4.68
C TYR A 59 3.90 -1.25 5.55
N SER A 60 3.66 -0.24 6.39
CA SER A 60 4.73 0.34 7.20
C SER A 60 5.27 -0.66 8.22
N ILE A 61 4.39 -1.43 8.86
CA ILE A 61 4.78 -2.52 9.75
C ILE A 61 5.48 -3.64 8.97
N ARG A 62 4.92 -4.06 7.83
CA ARG A 62 5.43 -5.22 7.07
C ARG A 62 6.85 -5.00 6.53
N PHE A 63 7.11 -3.82 6.00
CA PHE A 63 8.38 -3.47 5.36
C PHE A 63 9.32 -2.69 6.29
N ASN A 64 8.91 -2.44 7.53
CA ASN A 64 9.62 -1.56 8.48
C ASN A 64 9.98 -0.21 7.82
N PHE A 65 8.99 0.39 7.16
CA PHE A 65 9.20 1.44 6.17
C PHE A 65 8.17 2.56 6.32
N ASN A 66 8.57 3.84 6.21
CA ASN A 66 7.69 4.98 6.48
C ASN A 66 7.42 5.90 5.27
N GLN A 67 8.02 5.63 4.09
CA GLN A 67 7.74 6.43 2.89
C GLN A 67 6.77 5.73 1.93
N ILE A 68 5.49 5.80 2.27
CA ILE A 68 4.40 5.32 1.41
C ILE A 68 3.76 6.52 0.74
N LYS A 69 3.62 6.47 -0.58
CA LYS A 69 3.02 7.54 -1.39
C LYS A 69 1.74 7.04 -2.03
N PHE A 70 0.67 7.83 -1.89
CA PHE A 70 -0.49 7.66 -2.76
C PHE A 70 -0.26 8.36 -4.08
N VAL A 71 -0.58 7.66 -5.15
CA VAL A 71 -0.53 8.20 -6.50
C VAL A 71 -1.95 8.14 -7.05
N TYR A 72 -2.45 9.30 -7.44
CA TYR A 72 -3.75 9.46 -8.06
C TYR A 72 -3.54 10.17 -9.41
N PRO A 73 -4.38 9.89 -10.42
CA PRO A 73 -4.37 10.64 -11.68
C PRO A 73 -4.70 12.13 -11.47
#